data_AF-A0A8J7VZY5-F1
#
_entry.id   AF-A0A8J7VZY5-F1
#
_cell.length_a   1.000
_cell.length_b   1.000
_cell.length_c   1.000
_cell.angle_alpha   90.00
_cell.angle_beta   90.00
_cell.angle_gamma   90.00
#
_symmetry.space_group_name_H-M   'P 1'
#
loop_
_entity.id
_entity.type
_entity.pdbx_description
1 polymer ?
#
loop_
_entity_poly.entity_id
_entity_poly.type
_entity_poly.pdbx_seq_one_letter_code
_entity_poly.pdbx_strand_id
1 'polypeptide(L)'
;MSKCVYCGKKIKEETYLAGASTREFPVCSKECKEDTEQYVRMDKKYKLYMYLAIFVAAVSILLNLVLSKGMTLIYVMQILAGFAFLLFPYPISSFESFYSCPIRTVVWICRVIGVFFILFGIYLLIAL
;
A
#
# COMPACT_ATOMS: atom_id res chain seq x y z
N MET A 1 14.19 9.03 21.59
CA MET A 1 14.42 7.65 21.12
C MET A 1 13.80 7.50 19.73
N SER A 2 14.63 7.39 18.70
CA SER A 2 14.16 7.14 17.33
C SER A 2 13.69 5.69 17.17
N LYS A 3 12.67 5.47 16.33
CA LYS A 3 12.18 4.14 15.95
C LYS A 3 12.67 3.83 14.54
N CYS A 4 12.90 2.55 14.26
CA CYS A 4 13.23 2.10 12.91
C CYS A 4 12.02 2.28 11.99
N VAL A 5 12.24 2.99 10.89
CA VAL A 5 11.20 3.27 9.88
C VAL A 5 10.67 2.01 9.21
N TYR A 6 11.49 0.97 9.04
CA TYR A 6 11.04 -0.27 8.39
C TYR A 6 10.21 -1.16 9.33
N CYS A 7 10.77 -1.50 10.49
CA CYS A 7 10.21 -2.52 11.39
C CYS A 7 9.55 -1.97 12.66
N GLY A 8 9.69 -0.68 12.96
CA GLY A 8 9.10 -0.04 14.14
C GLY A 8 9.82 -0.29 15.47
N LYS A 9 10.91 -1.07 15.49
CA LYS A 9 11.71 -1.33 16.71
C LYS A 9 12.38 -0.06 17.23
N LYS A 10 12.51 0.08 18.55
CA LYS A 10 13.27 1.18 19.18
C LYS A 10 14.76 1.04 18.84
N ILE A 11 15.38 2.12 18.41
CA ILE A 11 16.81 2.17 18.11
C ILE A 11 17.53 2.63 19.39
N LYS A 12 18.54 1.86 19.83
CA LYS A 12 19.37 2.20 20.99
C LYS A 12 20.54 3.13 20.60
N GLU A 13 21.13 2.90 19.42
CA GLU A 13 22.11 3.77 18.77
C GLU A 13 21.86 3.75 17.25
N GLU A 14 21.88 4.90 16.58
CA GLU A 14 21.58 5.03 15.15
C GLU A 14 22.72 4.46 14.29
N THR A 15 22.73 3.14 14.10
CA THR A 15 23.81 2.44 13.38
C THR A 15 23.76 2.56 11.86
N TYR A 16 22.57 2.76 11.28
CA TYR A 16 22.41 2.76 9.82
C TYR A 16 21.39 3.81 9.37
N LEU A 17 21.73 4.49 8.28
CA LEU A 17 20.88 5.47 7.61
C LEU A 17 20.48 4.93 6.24
N ALA A 18 19.17 4.85 6.02
CA ALA A 18 18.56 4.49 4.74
C ALA A 18 18.27 5.76 3.94
N GLY A 19 18.80 5.84 2.72
CA GLY A 19 18.64 7.02 1.87
C GLY A 19 17.29 7.02 1.16
N ALA A 20 16.48 8.06 1.37
CA ALA A 20 15.24 8.26 0.62
C ALA A 20 15.19 9.66 0.00
N SER A 21 15.56 9.75 -1.27
CA SER A 21 15.53 10.95 -2.15
C SER A 21 16.13 12.24 -1.59
N THR A 22 15.51 12.84 -0.58
CA THR A 22 15.85 14.13 0.03
C THR A 22 16.10 14.02 1.55
N ARG A 23 15.89 12.85 2.16
CA ARG A 23 16.10 12.62 3.61
C ARG A 23 16.68 11.24 3.87
N GLU A 24 17.41 11.13 4.97
CA GLU A 24 17.91 9.86 5.49
C GLU A 24 17.10 9.46 6.72
N PHE A 25 16.84 8.15 6.85
CA PHE A 25 16.02 7.61 7.94
C PHE A 25 16.81 6.61 8.78
N PRO A 26 16.70 6.68 10.12
CA PRO A 26 17.39 5.75 10.99
C PRO A 26 16.75 4.36 10.93
N VAL A 27 17.59 3.34 10.76
CA VAL A 27 17.17 1.93 10.72
C VAL A 27 18.03 1.06 11.65
N CYS A 28 17.46 -0.04 12.13
CA CYS A 28 18.08 -0.87 13.17
C CYS A 28 19.10 -1.89 12.65
N SER A 29 19.13 -2.18 11.34
CA SER A 29 20.01 -3.18 10.75
C SER A 29 20.26 -2.89 9.26
N LYS A 30 21.31 -3.50 8.71
CA LYS A 30 21.63 -3.44 7.28
C LYS A 30 20.50 -4.00 6.40
N GLU A 31 19.84 -5.08 6.82
CA GLU A 31 18.67 -5.62 6.12
C GLU A 31 17.53 -4.60 6.04
N CYS A 32 17.19 -3.95 7.17
CA CYS A 32 16.16 -2.91 7.19
C CYS A 32 16.54 -1.70 6.32
N LYS A 33 17.84 -1.43 6.12
CA LYS A 33 18.32 -0.41 5.20
C LYS A 33 18.00 -0.78 3.75
N GLU A 34 18.45 -1.97 3.33
CA GLU A 34 18.25 -2.47 1.97
C GLU A 34 16.75 -2.56 1.63
N ASP A 35 15.94 -3.09 2.53
CA ASP A 35 14.49 -3.18 2.36
C ASP A 35 13.82 -1.80 2.26
N THR A 36 14.27 -0.82 3.06
CA THR A 36 13.73 0.55 3.02
C THR A 36 14.06 1.23 1.71
N GLU A 37 15.32 1.14 1.27
CA GLU A 37 15.76 1.75 0.01
C GLU A 37 15.09 1.10 -1.21
N GLN A 38 14.93 -0.23 -1.18
CA GLN A 38 14.17 -0.95 -2.19
C GLN A 38 12.69 -0.52 -2.20
N TYR A 39 12.06 -0.41 -1.04
CA TYR A 39 10.68 0.06 -0.92
C TYR A 39 10.54 1.48 -1.50
N VAL A 40 11.43 2.41 -1.14
CA VAL A 40 11.40 3.80 -1.65
C VAL A 40 11.59 3.83 -3.17
N ARG A 41 12.48 2.99 -3.72
CA ARG A 41 12.69 2.90 -5.16
C ARG A 41 11.43 2.41 -5.89
N MET A 42 10.76 1.40 -5.33
CA MET A 42 9.52 0.88 -5.89
C MET A 42 8.35 1.85 -5.74
N ASP A 43 8.23 2.52 -4.58
CA ASP A 43 7.23 3.56 -4.32
C ASP A 43 7.31 4.65 -5.39
N LYS A 44 8.50 5.20 -5.66
CA LYS A 44 8.68 6.22 -6.71
C LYS A 44 8.19 5.79 -8.09
N LYS A 45 8.39 4.51 -8.44
CA LYS A 45 8.05 3.99 -9.77
C LYS A 45 6.58 3.60 -9.89
N TYR A 46 6.01 2.97 -8.85
CA TYR A 46 4.71 2.31 -8.93
C TYR A 46 3.58 3.03 -8.21
N LYS A 47 3.86 4.06 -7.41
CA LYS A 47 2.83 4.85 -6.70
C LYS A 47 1.80 5.47 -7.64
N LEU A 48 2.23 5.98 -8.81
CA LEU A 48 1.31 6.51 -9.81
C LEU A 48 0.37 5.41 -10.34
N TYR A 49 0.91 4.24 -10.66
CA TYR A 49 0.13 3.11 -11.17
C TYR A 49 -0.88 2.59 -10.14
N MET A 50 -0.49 2.53 -8.87
CA MET A 50 -1.41 2.16 -7.78
C MET A 50 -2.57 3.15 -7.69
N TYR A 51 -2.30 4.46 -7.63
CA TYR A 51 -3.36 5.46 -7.55
C TYR A 51 -4.24 5.48 -8.79
N LEU A 52 -3.67 5.29 -9.98
CA LEU A 52 -4.43 5.23 -11.22
C LEU A 52 -5.35 4.00 -11.24
N ALA A 53 -4.87 2.83 -10.81
CA ALA A 53 -5.69 1.62 -10.71
C ALA A 53 -6.86 1.78 -9.72
N ILE A 54 -6.60 2.35 -8.54
CA ILE A 54 -7.64 2.62 -7.53
C ILE A 54 -8.64 3.66 -8.06
N PHE A 55 -8.15 4.71 -8.72
CA PHE A 55 -9.00 5.75 -9.30
C PHE A 55 -9.93 5.20 -10.38
N VAL A 56 -9.38 4.40 -11.31
CA VAL A 56 -10.19 3.75 -12.37
C VAL A 56 -11.23 2.83 -11.77
N ALA A 57 -10.87 2.02 -10.76
CA ALA A 57 -11.83 1.15 -10.08
C ALA A 57 -12.95 1.96 -9.39
N ALA A 58 -12.60 3.03 -8.66
CA ALA A 58 -13.56 3.88 -7.96
C ALA A 58 -14.51 4.61 -8.92
N VAL A 59 -13.97 5.20 -9.99
CA VAL A 59 -14.78 5.87 -11.03
C VAL A 59 -15.71 4.88 -11.73
N SER A 60 -15.23 3.68 -12.03
CA SER A 60 -16.06 2.63 -12.66
C SER A 60 -17.23 2.21 -11.77
N ILE A 61 -17.00 2.08 -10.46
CA ILE A 61 -18.04 1.77 -9.47
C ILE A 61 -19.08 2.92 -9.41
N LEU A 62 -18.62 4.17 -9.33
CA LEU A 62 -19.51 5.34 -9.27
C LEU A 62 -20.34 5.50 -10.55
N LEU A 63 -19.71 5.37 -11.72
CA LEU A 63 -20.41 5.43 -13.01
C LEU A 63 -21.45 4.33 -13.14
N ASN A 64 -21.13 3.12 -12.67
CA ASN A 64 -22.09 2.02 -12.69
C ASN A 64 -23.29 2.29 -11.78
N LEU A 65 -23.06 2.87 -10.60
CA LEU A 65 -24.14 3.25 -9.69
C LEU A 65 -25.06 4.30 -10.32
N VAL A 66 -24.51 5.28 -11.03
CA VAL A 66 -25.29 6.31 -11.73
C VAL A 66 -26.07 5.73 -12.92
N LEU A 67 -25.46 4.80 -13.68
CA LEU A 67 -26.07 4.20 -14.87
C LEU A 67 -26.97 3.00 -14.56
N SER A 68 -27.02 2.54 -13.31
CA SER A 68 -27.75 1.35 -12.85
C SER A 68 -27.46 0.09 -13.68
N LYS A 69 -26.22 -0.07 -14.17
CA LYS A 69 -25.80 -1.20 -15.04
C LYS A 69 -25.41 -2.44 -14.23
N GLY A 70 -26.30 -2.91 -13.37
CA GLY A 70 -26.17 -4.17 -12.62
C GLY A 70 -25.01 -4.21 -11.61
N MET A 71 -25.04 -5.19 -10.70
CA MET A 71 -24.06 -5.25 -9.60
C MET A 71 -22.76 -5.99 -9.97
N THR A 72 -22.75 -6.79 -11.02
CA THR A 72 -21.59 -7.60 -11.45
C THR A 72 -20.35 -6.75 -11.71
N LEU A 73 -20.49 -5.62 -12.40
CA LEU A 73 -19.35 -4.75 -12.72
C LEU A 73 -18.78 -4.06 -11.46
N ILE A 74 -19.62 -3.79 -10.45
CA ILE A 74 -19.14 -3.27 -9.15
C ILE A 74 -18.20 -4.28 -8.49
N TYR A 75 -18.61 -5.55 -8.43
CA TYR A 75 -17.83 -6.58 -7.77
C TYR A 75 -16.53 -6.91 -8.52
N VAL A 76 -16.57 -6.94 -9.86
CA VAL A 76 -15.36 -7.10 -10.67
C VAL A 76 -14.35 -5.96 -10.43
N MET A 77 -14.83 -4.71 -10.38
CA MET A 77 -13.97 -3.55 -10.12
C MET A 77 -13.45 -3.52 -8.68
N GLN A 78 -14.24 -4.02 -7.71
CA GLN A 78 -13.78 -4.20 -6.33
C GLN A 78 -12.64 -5.23 -6.23
N ILE A 79 -12.76 -6.37 -6.92
CA ILE A 79 -11.70 -7.39 -6.98
C ILE A 79 -10.44 -6.79 -7.61
N LEU A 80 -10.58 -6.02 -8.70
CA LEU A 80 -9.48 -5.34 -9.36
C LEU A 80 -8.76 -4.35 -8.41
N ALA A 81 -9.53 -3.58 -7.62
CA ALA A 81 -8.97 -2.71 -6.60
C ALA A 81 -8.19 -3.51 -5.52
N GLY A 82 -8.72 -4.66 -5.10
CA GLY A 82 -8.03 -5.55 -4.17
C GLY A 82 -6.69 -6.08 -4.72
N PHE A 83 -6.63 -6.44 -6.01
CA PHE A 83 -5.37 -6.81 -6.67
C PHE A 83 -4.38 -5.65 -6.73
N ALA A 84 -4.85 -4.41 -6.97
CA ALA A 84 -3.99 -3.24 -6.95
C ALA A 84 -3.31 -3.05 -5.57
N PHE A 85 -4.05 -3.25 -4.48
CA PHE A 85 -3.49 -3.19 -3.12
C PHE A 85 -2.50 -4.33 -2.81
N LEU A 86 -2.68 -5.51 -3.39
CA LEU A 86 -1.74 -6.63 -3.24
C LEU A 86 -0.43 -6.41 -4.00
N LEU A 87 -0.52 -5.99 -5.25
CA LEU A 87 0.63 -5.81 -6.14
C LEU A 87 1.41 -4.54 -5.82
N PHE A 88 0.71 -3.50 -5.39
CA PHE A 88 1.29 -2.18 -5.14
C PHE A 88 0.89 -1.67 -3.76
N PRO A 89 1.46 -2.21 -2.66
CA PRO A 89 1.14 -1.77 -1.30
C PRO A 89 1.92 -0.49 -0.93
N TYR A 90 1.73 0.60 -1.71
CA TYR A 90 2.48 1.86 -1.59
C TYR A 90 1.57 3.07 -1.25
N PRO A 91 0.78 3.03 -0.17
CA PRO A 91 -0.19 4.10 0.15
C PRO A 91 0.46 5.37 0.72
N ILE A 92 1.76 5.36 0.98
CA ILE A 92 2.42 6.38 1.79
C ILE A 92 2.59 7.65 0.96
N SER A 93 1.82 8.69 1.32
CA SER A 93 1.84 9.97 0.63
C SER A 93 3.02 10.85 1.06
N SER A 94 3.43 10.78 2.33
CA SER A 94 4.45 11.64 2.92
C SER A 94 5.53 10.87 3.68
N PHE A 95 6.75 11.43 3.68
CA PHE A 95 7.88 10.89 4.43
C PHE A 95 7.71 10.97 5.95
N GLU A 96 6.86 11.87 6.46
CA GLU A 96 6.56 11.96 7.90
C GLU A 96 5.74 10.77 8.39
N SER A 97 4.95 10.16 7.50
CA SER A 97 4.16 8.97 7.81
C SER A 97 5.04 7.79 8.23
N PHE A 98 6.31 7.72 7.76
CA PHE A 98 7.27 6.69 8.15
C PHE A 98 7.65 6.73 9.65
N TYR A 99 7.56 7.90 10.29
CA TYR A 99 7.81 8.04 11.73
C TYR A 99 6.62 7.60 12.58
N SER A 100 5.41 7.72 12.02
CA SER A 100 4.16 7.35 12.72
C SER A 100 3.82 5.87 12.52
N CYS A 101 3.99 5.36 11.30
CA CYS A 101 3.69 3.99 10.92
C CYS A 101 4.89 3.36 10.18
N PRO A 102 5.43 2.23 10.67
CA PRO A 102 6.55 1.57 10.02
C PRO A 102 6.11 0.91 8.70
N ILE A 103 7.02 0.92 7.71
CA ILE A 103 6.77 0.44 6.34
C ILE A 103 6.20 -0.97 6.33
N ARG A 104 6.79 -1.87 7.11
CA ARG A 104 6.37 -3.28 7.16
C ARG A 104 4.91 -3.42 7.57
N THR A 105 4.46 -2.62 8.55
CA THR A 105 3.08 -2.65 9.02
C THR A 105 2.12 -2.11 7.96
N VAL A 106 2.48 -1.01 7.29
CA VAL A 106 1.65 -0.43 6.22
C VAL A 106 1.49 -1.41 5.06
N VAL A 107 2.59 -2.03 4.61
CA VAL A 107 2.56 -3.05 3.55
C VAL A 107 1.67 -4.22 3.94
N TRP A 108 1.78 -4.68 5.19
CA TRP A 108 0.96 -5.76 5.69
C TRP A 108 -0.53 -5.40 5.74
N ILE A 109 -0.88 -4.21 6.24
CA ILE A 109 -2.25 -3.70 6.27
C ILE A 109 -2.83 -3.62 4.85
N CYS A 110 -2.09 -3.03 3.89
CA CYS A 110 -2.53 -2.97 2.50
C CYS A 110 -2.80 -4.34 1.91
N ARG A 111 -1.94 -5.33 2.19
CA ARG A 111 -2.17 -6.69 1.71
C ARG A 111 -3.40 -7.33 2.33
N VAL A 112 -3.62 -7.16 3.63
CA VAL A 112 -4.82 -7.67 4.31
C VAL A 112 -6.09 -7.05 3.72
N ILE A 113 -6.11 -5.73 3.51
CA ILE A 113 -7.23 -5.03 2.86
C ILE A 113 -7.45 -5.56 1.43
N GLY A 114 -6.36 -5.73 0.67
CA GLY A 114 -6.43 -6.28 -0.69
C GLY A 114 -7.02 -7.69 -0.75
N VAL A 115 -6.56 -8.60 0.12
CA VAL A 115 -7.13 -9.96 0.24
C VAL A 115 -8.62 -9.88 0.61
N PHE A 116 -8.96 -9.04 1.60
CA PHE A 116 -10.35 -8.88 2.03
C PHE A 116 -11.25 -8.41 0.88
N PHE A 117 -10.82 -7.43 0.09
CA PHE A 117 -11.60 -6.93 -1.06
C PHE A 117 -11.81 -7.99 -2.14
N ILE A 118 -10.79 -8.81 -2.41
CA ILE A 118 -10.87 -9.91 -3.37
C ILE A 118 -11.85 -10.98 -2.88
N LEU A 119 -11.64 -11.49 -1.66
CA LEU A 119 -12.49 -12.56 -1.11
C LEU A 119 -13.95 -12.10 -1.00
N PHE A 120 -14.17 -10.89 -0.52
CA PHE A 120 -15.51 -10.33 -0.40
C PHE A 120 -16.15 -10.10 -1.77
N GLY A 121 -15.39 -9.61 -2.76
CA GLY A 121 -15.90 -9.43 -4.12
C GLY A 121 -16.24 -10.75 -4.81
N ILE A 122 -15.42 -11.79 -4.64
CA ILE A 122 -15.71 -13.15 -5.16
C ILE A 122 -16.95 -13.72 -4.50
N TYR A 123 -17.08 -13.59 -3.17
CA TYR A 123 -18.26 -14.04 -2.45
C TYR A 123 -19.53 -13.36 -2.99
N LEU A 124 -19.51 -12.04 -3.19
CA LEU A 124 -20.64 -11.30 -3.73
C LEU A 124 -20.97 -11.67 -5.19
N LEU A 125 -19.98 -12.04 -6.00
CA LEU A 125 -20.23 -12.54 -7.37
C LEU A 125 -20.91 -13.90 -7.39
N ILE A 126 -20.55 -14.80 -6.46
CA ILE A 126 -21.14 -16.15 -6.38
C ILE A 126 -22.53 -16.10 -5.74
N ALA A 127 -22.76 -15.16 -4.82
CA ALA A 127 -24.04 -14.97 -4.14
C ALA A 127 -25.09 -14.19 -4.97
N LEU A 128 -24.71 -13.69 -6.15
CA LEU A 128 -25.57 -12.98 -7.11
C LEU A 128 -26.31 -13.98 -8.01
#